data_AF-A0A1X7VJB9-F1
#
_entry.id   AF-A0A1X7VJB9-F1
#
_cell.length_a   1.000
_cell.length_b   1.000
_cell.length_c   1.000
_cell.angle_alpha   90.00
_cell.angle_beta   90.00
_cell.angle_gamma   90.00
#
_symmetry.space_group_name_H-M   'P 1'
#
loop_
_entity.id
_entity.type
_entity.pdbx_description
1 polymer ?
#
loop_
_entity_poly.entity_id
_entity_poly.type
_entity_poly.pdbx_seq_one_letter_code
_entity_poly.pdbx_strand_id
1 'polypeptide(L)' 'MAITNTKYVVDEMALMAGHEIVRLPVAHCTLNPFELAWVQVKGHIKANTCKFNLAEARVMQRRVLRW' A
#
# COMPACT_ATOMS: atom_id res chain seq x y z
N MET A 1 28.17 11.30 -10.78
CA MET A 1 27.41 11.05 -9.54
C MET A 1 27.78 9.67 -9.04
N ALA A 2 28.53 9.57 -7.96
CA ALA A 2 28.81 8.27 -7.34
C ALA A 2 27.49 7.75 -6.75
N ILE A 3 27.01 6.61 -7.23
CA ILE A 3 25.92 5.89 -6.58
C ILE A 3 26.50 5.37 -5.27
N THR A 4 26.24 6.07 -4.18
CA THR A 4 26.52 5.56 -2.84
C THR A 4 25.64 4.32 -2.66
N ASN A 5 26.26 3.15 -2.56
CA ASN A 5 25.56 1.89 -2.31
C ASN A 5 25.12 1.85 -0.84
N THR A 6 24.09 2.65 -0.52
CA THR A 6 23.52 2.69 0.81
C THR A 6 22.83 1.36 1.08
N LYS A 7 23.42 0.57 1.97
CA LYS A 7 22.86 -0.71 2.39
C LYS A 7 21.82 -0.45 3.48
N TYR A 8 20.57 -0.84 3.23
CA TYR A 8 19.50 -0.72 4.22
C TYR A 8 19.28 -2.06 4.92
N VAL A 9 19.18 -2.04 6.25
CA VAL A 9 18.91 -3.24 7.07
C VAL A 9 17.65 -3.98 6.60
N VAL A 10 16.61 -3.23 6.18
CA VAL A 10 15.36 -3.81 5.69
C VAL A 10 15.54 -4.56 4.36
N ASP A 11 16.45 -4.12 3.49
CA ASP A 11 16.74 -4.82 2.24
C ASP A 11 17.42 -6.17 2.51
N GLU A 12 18.31 -6.21 3.51
CA GLU A 12 18.95 -7.46 3.94
C GLU A 12 17.94 -8.43 4.55
N MET A 13 17.05 -7.93 5.41
CA MET A 13 16.00 -8.75 6.01
C MET A 13 15.05 -9.34 4.95
N ALA A 14 14.66 -8.53 3.96
CA ALA A 14 13.83 -9.00 2.85
C ALA A 14 14.55 -10.05 2.00
N LEU A 15 15.83 -9.82 1.69
CA LEU A 15 16.65 -10.78 0.96
C LEU A 15 16.81 -12.10 1.73
N MET A 16 17.05 -12.05 3.05
CA MET A 16 17.11 -13.23 3.92
C MET A 16 15.79 -14.01 3.96
N ALA A 17 14.66 -13.33 3.76
CA ALA A 17 13.35 -13.95 3.62
C ALA A 17 13.05 -14.45 2.20
N GLY A 18 13.98 -14.32 1.25
CA GLY A 18 13.81 -14.72 -0.15
C GLY A 18 12.97 -13.74 -0.98
N HIS A 19 12.85 -12.48 -0.54
CA HIS A 19 12.12 -11.43 -1.24
C HIS A 19 13.08 -10.44 -1.93
N GLU A 20 12.75 -10.10 -3.18
CA GLU A 20 13.42 -9.03 -3.92
C GLU A 20 12.68 -7.69 -3.71
N ILE A 21 13.43 -6.65 -3.34
CA ILE A 21 12.87 -5.31 -3.14
C ILE A 21 12.83 -4.53 -4.46
N VAL A 22 11.62 -4.19 -4.90
CA VAL A 22 11.40 -3.29 -6.04
C VAL A 22 11.33 -1.84 -5.54
N ARG A 23 12.26 -0.98 -5.98
CA ARG A 23 12.28 0.44 -5.65
C ARG A 23 11.56 1.25 -6.74
N LEU A 24 10.49 1.95 -6.35
CA LEU A 24 9.75 2.84 -7.25
C LEU A 24 10.36 4.25 -7.27
N PRO A 25 10.25 4.99 -8.39
CA PRO A 25 10.64 6.39 -8.42
C PRO A 25 9.85 7.22 -7.40
N VAL A 26 10.53 8.15 -6.74
CA VAL A 26 9.89 9.11 -5.82
C VAL A 26 8.85 9.93 -6.59
N ALA A 27 7.72 10.24 -5.95
CA ALA A 27 6.62 11.03 -6.50
C ALA A 27 5.87 10.41 -7.70
N HIS A 28 6.01 9.11 -7.97
CA HIS A 28 5.28 8.40 -9.02
C HIS A 28 4.30 7.36 -8.43
N CYS A 29 3.28 7.84 -7.71
CA CYS A 29 2.30 6.97 -7.04
C CYS A 29 1.51 6.07 -8.00
N THR A 30 1.40 6.46 -9.28
CA THR A 30 0.76 5.65 -10.34
C THR A 30 1.52 4.34 -10.63
N LEU A 31 2.80 4.27 -10.28
CA LEU A 31 3.62 3.06 -10.40
C LEU A 31 3.52 2.14 -9.17
N ASN A 32 2.84 2.58 -8.10
CA ASN A 32 2.61 1.77 -6.92
C ASN A 32 1.22 1.12 -6.99
N PRO A 33 1.10 -0.18 -7.31
CA PRO A 33 -0.20 -0.84 -7.41
C PRO A 33 -1.01 -0.80 -6.11
N PHE A 34 -0.33 -0.70 -4.95
CA PHE A 34 -1.01 -0.52 -3.66
C PHE A 34 -1.81 0.78 -3.60
N GLU A 35 -1.30 1.88 -4.15
CA GLU A 35 -2.02 3.18 -4.17
C GLU A 35 -3.27 3.09 -5.05
N LEU A 36 -3.18 2.40 -6.19
CA LEU A 36 -4.33 2.16 -7.07
C LEU A 36 -5.41 1.32 -6.39
N ALA A 37 -5.02 0.25 -5.70
CA ALA A 37 -5.95 -0.56 -4.90
C ALA A 37 -6.56 0.27 -3.75
N TRP A 38 -5.75 1.08 -3.07
CA TRP A 38 -6.17 1.90 -1.94
C TRP A 38 -7.18 2.97 -2.34
N VAL A 39 -7.04 3.60 -3.51
CA VAL A 39 -8.03 4.53 -4.05
C VAL A 39 -9.39 3.85 -4.22
N GLN A 40 -9.43 2.62 -4.76
CA GLN A 40 -10.67 1.87 -4.94
C GLN A 40 -11.34 1.54 -3.60
N VAL A 41 -10.57 1.07 -2.62
CA VAL A 41 -11.06 0.78 -1.27
C VAL A 41 -11.67 2.03 -0.61
N LYS A 42 -10.95 3.16 -0.65
CA LYS A 42 -11.44 4.43 -0.10
C LYS A 42 -12.72 4.90 -0.81
N GLY A 43 -12.78 4.78 -2.13
CA GLY A 43 -13.97 5.12 -2.92
C GLY A 43 -15.19 4.31 -2.49
N HIS A 44 -15.03 2.99 -2.35
CA HIS A 44 -16.10 2.10 -1.88
C HIS A 44 -16.56 2.45 -0.46
N ILE A 45 -15.63 2.64 0.48
CA ILE A 45 -15.98 3.00 1.87
C ILE A 45 -16.73 4.33 1.90
N LYS A 46 -16.24 5.36 1.19
CA LYS A 46 -16.89 6.68 1.12
C LYS A 46 -18.30 6.61 0.52
N ALA A 47 -18.50 5.82 -0.52
CA ALA A 47 -19.80 5.68 -1.18
C ALA A 47 -20.83 4.93 -0.32
N ASN A 48 -20.40 4.08 0.61
CA ASN A 48 -21.27 3.18 1.37
C ASN A 48 -21.33 3.48 2.87
N THR A 49 -20.65 4.52 3.34
CA THR A 49 -20.63 4.93 4.76
C THR A 49 -21.42 6.23 4.94
N CYS A 50 -22.35 6.25 5.90
CA CYS A 50 -23.13 7.46 6.22
C CYS A 50 -22.65 8.15 7.49
N LYS A 51 -22.15 7.42 8.49
CA LYS A 51 -21.84 7.97 9.82
C LYS A 51 -20.37 8.35 10.01
N PHE A 52 -19.54 8.14 8.99
CA PHE A 52 -18.10 8.46 8.97
C PHE A 52 -17.35 8.05 10.25
N ASN A 53 -17.66 6.88 10.80
CA ASN A 53 -17.01 6.34 11.99
C ASN A 53 -16.18 5.09 11.66
N LEU A 54 -15.25 4.77 12.57
CA LEU A 54 -14.32 3.65 12.38
C LEU A 54 -15.00 2.28 12.35
N ALA A 55 -16.13 2.11 13.06
CA ALA A 55 -16.83 0.83 13.08
C ALA A 55 -17.44 0.50 11.71
N GLU A 56 -18.12 1.47 11.08
CA GLU A 56 -18.65 1.33 9.72
C GLU A 56 -17.52 1.18 8.69
N ALA A 57 -16.46 1.99 8.79
CA ALA A 57 -15.31 1.89 7.89
C ALA A 57 -14.68 0.48 7.92
N ARG A 58 -14.52 -0.13 9.10
CA ARG A 58 -14.02 -1.51 9.26
C ARG A 58 -14.96 -2.55 8.63
N VAL A 59 -16.27 -2.37 8.75
CA VAL A 59 -17.25 -3.27 8.10
C VAL A 59 -17.14 -3.17 6.59
N MET A 60 -17.07 -1.96 6.04
CA MET A 60 -16.96 -1.75 4.60
C MET A 60 -15.62 -2.23 4.05
N GLN A 61 -14.52 -2.02 4.77
CA GLN A 61 -13.21 -2.58 4.42
C GLN A 61 -13.26 -4.11 4.31
N ARG A 62 -13.89 -4.80 5.26
CA ARG A 62 -14.04 -6.27 5.20
C ARG A 62 -14.89 -6.73 4.02
N ARG A 63 -15.87 -5.93 3.59
CA ARG A 63 -16.72 -6.25 2.44
C ARG A 63 -15.96 -6.10 1.12
N VAL A 64 -15.19 -5.03 0.96
CA VAL A 64 -14.44 -4.78 -0.28
C VAL A 64 -13.20 -5.68 -0.43
N LEU A 65 -12.64 -6.17 0.68
CA LEU A 65 -11.48 -7.08 0.68
C LEU A 65 -11.86 -8.57 0.81
N ARG A 66 -13.15 -8.91 0.74
CA ARG A 66 -13.57 -10.32 0.65
C ARG A 66 -13.28 -10.82 -0.77
N TRP A 67 -12.22 -11.60 -0.88
CA TRP A 67 -11.95 -12.52 -1.99
C TRP A 67 -12.40 -13.92 -1.60
#